data_AF-A0A7R9NVC5-F1
#
_entry.id   AF-A0A7R9NVC5-F1
#
_cell.length_a   1.000
_cell.length_b   1.000
_cell.length_c   1.000
_cell.angle_alpha   90.00
_cell.angle_beta   90.00
_cell.angle_gamma   90.00
#
_symmetry.space_group_name_H-M   'P 1'
#
loop_
_entity.id
_entity.type
_entity.pdbx_description
1 polymer ?
#
loop_
_entity_poly.entity_id
_entity_poly.type
_entity_poly.pdbx_seq_one_letter_code
_entity_poly.pdbx_strand_id
1 'polypeptide(L)'
;RSFLERLMDEVDLYSRDEETDAYDTAVITKLIKNFRSHKDILNISNSLFYHKELKNSVGISDLPPLPLPHSGSMGRSVDPSVCNRSQKPSLRDYRGIDLKLPSGDLMSVS
;
A
#
# COMPACT_ATOMS: atom_id res chain seq x y z
N ARG A 1 -11.71 -11.44 18.21
CA ARG A 1 -12.28 -10.74 17.04
C ARG A 1 -11.71 -9.33 16.99
N SER A 2 -11.33 -8.84 15.81
CA SER A 2 -10.94 -7.44 15.61
C SER A 2 -12.12 -6.50 15.86
N PHE A 3 -11.87 -5.19 16.01
CA PHE A 3 -12.97 -4.22 16.17
C PHE A 3 -13.87 -4.17 14.93
N LEU A 4 -13.27 -4.21 13.74
CA LEU A 4 -13.99 -4.21 12.48
C LEU A 4 -14.87 -5.45 12.32
N GLU A 5 -14.37 -6.63 12.72
CA GLU A 5 -15.20 -7.86 12.74
C GLU A 5 -16.45 -7.68 13.60
N ARG A 6 -16.32 -7.13 14.81
CA ARG A 6 -17.48 -6.89 15.69
C ARG A 6 -18.47 -5.92 15.06
N LEU A 7 -18.00 -4.86 14.41
CA LEU A 7 -18.88 -3.91 13.72
C LEU A 7 -19.64 -4.57 12.57
N MET A 8 -18.97 -5.40 11.76
CA MET A 8 -19.60 -6.06 10.62
C MET A 8 -20.57 -7.18 11.03
N ASP A 9 -20.29 -7.89 12.13
CA ASP A 9 -21.08 -9.04 12.58
C ASP A 9 -22.26 -8.66 13.48
N GLU A 10 -22.11 -7.65 14.35
CA GLU A 10 -23.04 -7.38 15.46
C GLU A 10 -23.86 -6.09 15.26
N VAL A 11 -23.52 -5.25 14.29
CA VAL A 11 -24.18 -3.97 14.07
C VAL A 11 -24.83 -3.95 12.69
N ASP A 12 -26.16 -3.95 12.68
CA ASP A 12 -26.98 -4.00 11.46
C ASP A 12 -26.64 -2.90 10.44
N LEU A 13 -26.23 -1.70 10.91
CA LEU A 13 -25.84 -0.58 10.06
C LEU A 13 -24.65 -0.90 9.12
N TYR A 14 -23.76 -1.79 9.53
CA TYR A 14 -22.61 -2.22 8.73
C TYR A 14 -22.86 -3.54 8.00
N SER A 15 -24.06 -4.13 8.14
CA SER A 15 -24.45 -5.34 7.43
C SER A 15 -24.83 -5.04 5.99
N ARG A 16 -24.88 -6.09 5.16
CA ARG A 16 -25.44 -5.96 3.80
C ARG A 16 -26.95 -6.00 3.91
N ASP A 17 -27.58 -5.24 3.04
CA ASP A 17 -29.00 -5.32 2.82
C ASP A 17 -29.38 -6.69 2.25
N GLU A 18 -30.40 -7.32 2.82
CA GLU A 18 -30.79 -8.70 2.49
C GLU A 18 -31.39 -8.83 1.08
N GLU A 19 -31.99 -7.77 0.54
CA GLU A 19 -32.64 -7.79 -0.77
C GLU A 19 -31.66 -7.50 -1.90
N THR A 20 -30.76 -6.54 -1.69
CA THR A 20 -29.81 -6.06 -2.70
C THR A 20 -28.43 -6.72 -2.60
N ASP A 21 -28.15 -7.42 -1.49
CA ASP A 21 -26.83 -7.97 -1.17
C ASP A 21 -25.74 -6.88 -1.28
N ALA A 22 -26.03 -5.65 -0.86
CA ALA A 22 -25.12 -4.51 -0.96
C ALA A 22 -24.95 -3.80 0.39
N TYR A 23 -23.81 -3.13 0.59
CA TYR A 23 -23.61 -2.28 1.77
C TYR A 23 -24.10 -0.87 1.47
N ASP A 24 -24.58 -0.17 2.50
CA ASP A 24 -24.88 1.26 2.39
C ASP A 24 -23.60 2.06 2.12
N THR A 25 -23.55 2.69 0.94
CA THR A 25 -22.41 3.51 0.50
C THR A 25 -22.18 4.77 1.33
N ALA A 26 -23.19 5.25 2.07
CA ALA A 26 -23.04 6.37 3.00
C ALA A 26 -22.24 5.97 4.26
N VAL A 27 -22.21 4.67 4.58
CA VAL A 27 -21.58 4.13 5.78
C VAL A 27 -20.27 3.41 5.45
N ILE A 28 -20.24 2.61 4.38
CA ILE A 28 -19.11 1.78 3.99
C ILE A 28 -18.63 2.15 2.59
N THR A 29 -17.32 2.39 2.46
CA THR A 29 -16.65 2.56 1.17
C THR A 29 -15.72 1.38 0.88
N LYS A 30 -15.92 0.69 -0.25
CA LYS A 30 -15.07 -0.41 -0.71
C LYS A 30 -13.94 0.07 -1.61
N LEU A 31 -12.72 -0.38 -1.35
CA LEU A 31 -11.57 -0.17 -2.24
C LEU A 31 -11.48 -1.29 -3.27
N ILE A 32 -12.21 -1.14 -4.37
CA ILE A 32 -12.35 -2.21 -5.38
C ILE A 32 -11.13 -2.35 -6.31
N LYS A 33 -10.31 -1.30 -6.48
CA LYS A 33 -9.14 -1.33 -7.38
C LYS A 33 -7.92 -1.88 -6.65
N ASN A 34 -7.45 -3.05 -7.05
CA ASN A 34 -6.26 -3.68 -6.51
C ASN A 34 -5.03 -3.31 -7.35
N PHE A 35 -4.07 -2.61 -6.74
CA PHE A 35 -2.83 -2.16 -7.37
C PHE A 35 -1.61 -3.03 -7.05
N ARG A 36 -1.81 -4.13 -6.32
CA ARG A 36 -0.72 -4.94 -5.79
C ARG A 36 -0.54 -6.23 -6.56
N SER A 37 -1.64 -6.90 -6.88
CA SER A 37 -1.62 -8.31 -7.27
C SER A 37 -1.81 -8.50 -8.78
N HIS A 38 -1.17 -9.54 -9.33
CA HIS A 38 -1.47 -10.02 -10.67
C HIS A 38 -2.91 -10.58 -10.74
N LYS A 39 -3.50 -10.58 -11.94
CA LYS A 39 -4.90 -10.97 -12.18
C LYS A 39 -5.24 -12.36 -11.63
N ASP A 40 -4.35 -13.33 -11.79
CA ASP A 40 -4.63 -14.72 -11.41
C ASP A 40 -4.70 -14.91 -9.89
N ILE A 41 -3.81 -14.22 -9.16
CA ILE A 41 -3.82 -14.21 -7.68
C ILE A 41 -5.08 -13.50 -7.17
N LEU A 42 -5.44 -12.38 -7.80
CA LEU A 42 -6.62 -11.60 -7.43
C LEU A 42 -7.92 -12.38 -7.64
N ASN A 43 -8.00 -13.24 -8.66
CA ASN A 43 -9.22 -13.94 -9.02
C ASN A 43 -9.76 -14.86 -7.91
N ILE A 44 -8.85 -15.54 -7.19
CA ILE A 44 -9.19 -16.46 -6.11
C ILE A 44 -9.79 -15.68 -4.93
N SER A 45 -9.10 -14.65 -4.45
CA SER A 45 -9.59 -13.84 -3.32
C SER A 45 -10.86 -13.07 -3.67
N ASN A 46 -10.96 -12.58 -4.90
CA ASN A 46 -12.15 -11.87 -5.38
C ASN A 46 -13.42 -12.74 -5.33
N SER A 47 -13.27 -14.01 -5.75
CA SER A 47 -14.39 -14.95 -5.78
C SER A 47 -14.81 -15.42 -4.39
N LEU A 48 -13.86 -15.54 -3.46
CA LEU A 48 -14.13 -16.05 -2.11
C LEU A 48 -14.66 -14.99 -1.15
N PHE A 49 -14.20 -13.74 -1.26
CA PHE A 49 -14.43 -12.74 -0.20
C PHE A 49 -15.06 -11.43 -0.69
N TYR A 50 -14.96 -11.10 -1.98
CA TYR A 50 -15.32 -9.78 -2.48
C TYR A 50 -16.43 -9.79 -3.53
N HIS A 51 -17.22 -10.86 -3.58
CA HIS A 51 -18.39 -10.95 -4.46
C HIS A 51 -18.08 -10.64 -5.94
N LYS A 52 -16.85 -10.97 -6.37
CA LYS A 52 -16.35 -10.69 -7.72
C LYS A 52 -16.24 -9.20 -8.08
N GLU A 53 -16.28 -8.29 -7.11
CA GLU A 53 -16.23 -6.84 -7.33
C GLU A 53 -14.81 -6.27 -7.52
N LEU A 54 -13.75 -6.98 -7.10
CA LEU A 54 -12.38 -6.48 -7.21
C LEU A 54 -11.94 -6.34 -8.68
N LYS A 55 -11.24 -5.25 -8.96
CA LYS A 55 -10.71 -4.89 -10.27
C LYS A 55 -9.19 -4.84 -10.20
N ASN A 56 -8.52 -5.52 -11.14
CA ASN A 56 -7.09 -5.34 -11.34
C ASN A 56 -6.84 -3.93 -11.89
N SER A 57 -5.92 -3.17 -11.29
CA SER A 57 -5.70 -1.78 -11.63
C SER A 57 -4.81 -1.54 -12.84
N VAL A 58 -4.23 -2.58 -13.44
CA VAL A 58 -3.33 -2.42 -14.58
C VAL A 58 -3.61 -3.48 -15.64
N GLY A 59 -4.19 -3.04 -16.76
CA GLY A 59 -3.83 -3.57 -18.07
C GLY A 59 -2.66 -2.74 -18.59
N ILE A 60 -1.61 -3.40 -19.10
CA ILE A 60 -0.49 -2.73 -19.79
C ILE A 60 -0.99 -1.84 -20.96
N SER A 61 -2.25 -2.00 -21.37
CA SER A 61 -2.95 -1.16 -22.35
C SER A 61 -3.12 0.32 -21.95
N ASP A 62 -3.14 0.63 -20.66
CA ASP A 62 -3.54 1.96 -20.18
C ASP A 62 -2.37 2.79 -19.62
N LEU A 63 -1.18 2.18 -19.50
CA LEU A 63 0.02 2.88 -19.02
C LEU A 63 0.75 3.46 -20.23
N PRO A 64 1.03 4.78 -20.27
CA PRO A 64 1.92 5.33 -21.29
C PRO A 64 3.26 4.57 -21.22
N PRO A 65 3.89 4.25 -22.37
CA PRO A 65 5.15 3.54 -22.40
C PRO A 65 6.13 4.25 -21.46
N LEU A 66 6.62 3.53 -20.44
CA LEU A 66 7.70 4.07 -19.61
C LEU A 66 8.87 4.42 -20.54
N PRO A 67 9.49 5.60 -20.40
CA PRO A 67 10.65 5.96 -21.20
C PRO A 67 11.71 4.88 -21.01
N LEU A 68 12.00 4.14 -22.09
CA LEU A 68 13.09 3.18 -22.09
C LEU A 68 14.38 3.96 -21.80
N PRO A 69 15.25 3.48 -20.89
CA PRO A 69 16.54 4.11 -20.67
C PRO A 69 17.28 4.10 -22.02
N HIS A 70 17.48 5.29 -22.58
CA HIS A 70 18.30 5.47 -23.76
C HIS A 70 19.65 4.84 -23.48
N SER A 71 20.16 4.06 -24.43
CA SER A 71 21.45 3.39 -24.37
C SER A 71 22.58 4.43 -24.24
N GLY A 72 22.79 4.91 -23.02
CA GLY A 72 23.90 5.75 -22.63
C GLY A 72 25.06 4.85 -22.23
N SER A 73 25.99 4.65 -23.16
CA SER A 73 27.33 4.16 -22.85
C SER A 73 28.03 5.15 -21.91
N MET A 74 28.03 4.87 -20.62
CA MET A 74 29.00 5.41 -19.67
C MET A 74 29.36 4.28 -18.70
N GLY A 75 30.41 3.54 -19.07
CA GLY A 75 31.02 2.55 -18.19
C GLY A 75 31.45 3.22 -16.89
N ARG A 76 30.86 2.77 -15.78
CA ARG A 76 31.51 2.86 -14.47
C ARG A 76 31.92 1.43 -14.13
N SER A 77 33.23 1.20 -14.06
CA SER A 77 33.78 -0.02 -13.49
C SER A 77 33.23 -0.16 -12.08
N VAL A 78 32.34 -1.12 -11.85
CA VAL A 78 31.86 -1.48 -10.51
C VAL A 78 32.95 -2.36 -9.90
N ASP A 79 33.62 -1.87 -8.86
CA ASP A 79 34.57 -2.68 -8.10
C ASP A 79 33.79 -3.85 -7.45
N PRO A 80 34.10 -5.12 -7.80
CA PRO A 80 33.34 -6.28 -7.33
C PRO A 80 33.38 -6.50 -5.80
N SER A 81 34.21 -5.75 -5.08
CA SER A 81 34.39 -5.86 -3.63
C SER A 81 33.29 -5.18 -2.79
N VAL A 82 32.35 -4.45 -3.41
CA VAL A 82 31.33 -3.64 -2.70
C VAL A 82 30.05 -4.43 -2.37
N CYS A 83 30.01 -5.74 -2.58
CA CYS A 83 28.91 -6.58 -2.08
C CYS A 83 29.41 -7.66 -1.11
N ASN A 84 29.58 -7.27 0.16
CA ASN A 84 29.09 -8.02 1.32
C ASN A 84 29.44 -7.28 2.61
N ARG A 85 28.53 -6.43 3.07
CA ARG A 85 28.46 -6.06 4.48
C ARG A 85 27.01 -5.78 4.85
N SER A 86 26.28 -6.83 5.21
CA SER A 86 25.10 -6.70 6.07
C SER A 86 25.55 -6.19 7.44
N GLN A 87 25.88 -4.91 7.54
CA GLN A 87 25.82 -4.22 8.82
C GLN A 87 24.39 -3.71 8.94
N LYS A 88 23.60 -4.42 9.76
CA LYS A 88 22.33 -3.88 10.26
C LYS A 88 22.66 -2.52 10.92
N PRO A 89 21.97 -1.43 10.58
CA PRO A 89 22.21 -0.15 11.22
C PRO A 89 22.02 -0.33 12.73
N SER A 90 22.96 0.19 13.53
CA SER A 90 22.88 0.08 14.98
C SER A 90 21.90 1.12 15.50
N LEU A 91 21.28 0.89 16.66
CA LEU A 91 20.32 1.81 17.25
C LEU A 91 20.89 3.23 17.55
N ARG A 92 22.22 3.40 17.44
CA ARG A 92 22.88 4.71 17.55
C ARG A 92 22.75 5.57 16.29
N ASP A 93 22.49 4.96 15.14
CA ASP A 93 22.38 5.65 13.85
C ASP A 93 21.04 6.37 13.67
N TYR A 94 20.09 6.16 14.59
CA TYR A 94 18.79 6.83 14.63
C TYR A 94 18.79 8.14 15.44
N ARG A 95 19.91 8.55 16.05
CA ARG A 95 20.02 9.87 16.70
C ARG A 95 20.43 10.93 15.69
N GLY A 96 19.45 11.43 14.93
CA GLY A 96 19.69 12.55 14.02
C GLY A 96 18.67 12.76 12.89
N ILE A 97 17.48 12.16 12.95
CA ILE A 97 16.38 12.64 12.10
C ILE A 97 15.84 13.94 12.69
N ASP A 98 16.44 15.06 12.31
CA ASP A 98 15.89 16.40 12.53
C ASP A 98 14.56 16.49 11.78
N LEU A 99 13.46 16.22 12.49
CA LEU A 99 12.12 16.57 12.06
C LEU A 99 12.03 18.10 12.08
N LYS A 100 12.31 18.75 10.95
CA LYS A 100 12.08 20.18 10.79
C LYS A 100 10.57 20.44 10.80
N LEU A 101 10.02 20.68 11.98
CA LEU A 101 8.66 21.18 12.17
C LEU A 101 8.57 22.63 11.65
N PRO A 102 7.59 22.97 10.81
CA PRO A 102 7.44 24.31 10.25
C PRO A 102 6.63 25.20 11.21
N SER A 103 7.20 25.56 12.35
CA SER A 103 6.71 26.68 13.17
C SER A 103 7.69 26.90 14.31
N GLY A 104 8.39 28.04 14.26
CA GLY A 104 9.30 28.45 15.33
C GLY A 104 8.51 28.80 16.58
N ASP A 105 8.68 27.99 17.62
CA ASP A 105 8.56 28.39 19.01
C ASP A 105 9.43 27.48 19.88
N LEU A 106 10.18 28.09 20.80
CA LEU A 106 11.13 27.44 21.70
C LEU A 106 10.38 27.03 22.98
N MET A 107 10.24 25.74 23.26
CA MET A 107 9.78 25.27 24.58
C MET A 107 10.99 24.84 25.41
N SER A 108 11.32 25.67 26.40
CA SER A 108 12.19 25.33 27.52
C SER A 108 11.48 24.31 28.41
N VAL A 109 12.14 23.21 28.76
CA VAL A 109 11.65 22.30 29.80
C VAL A 109 12.77 22.13 30.82
N SER A 110 12.43 22.51 32.06
CA SER A 110 13.22 22.35 33.29
C SER A 110 13.32 20.90 33.75
#